data_AF-A0A6A2FML7-F1
#
_entry.id   AF-A0A6A2FML7-F1
#
_cell.length_a   1.000
_cell.length_b   1.000
_cell.length_c   1.000
_cell.angle_alpha   90.00
_cell.angle_beta   90.00
_cell.angle_gamma   90.00
#
_symmetry.space_group_name_H-M   'P 1'
#
loop_
_entity.id
_entity.type
_entity.pdbx_description
1 polymer ?
#
loop_
_entity_poly.entity_id
_entity_poly.type
_entity_poly.pdbx_seq_one_letter_code
_entity_poly.pdbx_strand_id
1 'polypeptide(L)'
;MVKIKGHEIGSIIVKDASNRRAMQFKNNIVTVLRRIGVNENDIDIPLERVAIKKARASATWYLSGYRMHYSHNLQSKYVENLHVLFKVIEIEANLVISETKSLHDFISEFKEDSDVDNKRKEAREFFGCEHDETDFEVINKKYKAMAKELHPDMPAGDAERFKKLNIAHKTLKRELT
;
A
#
# COMPACT_ATOMS: atom_id res chain seq x y z
N MET A 1 -4.83 -3.80 -17.93
CA MET A 1 -3.63 -3.02 -17.56
C MET A 1 -3.98 -2.18 -16.35
N VAL A 2 -3.12 -2.13 -15.34
CA VAL A 2 -3.35 -1.36 -14.11
C VAL A 2 -2.25 -0.31 -14.02
N LYS A 3 -2.63 0.97 -13.89
CA LYS A 3 -1.69 2.07 -13.74
C LYS A 3 -1.37 2.26 -12.26
N ILE A 4 -0.14 1.97 -11.87
CA ILE A 4 0.27 2.01 -10.46
C ILE A 4 1.63 2.69 -10.34
N LYS A 5 1.72 3.71 -9.48
CA LYS A 5 2.90 4.59 -9.35
C LYS A 5 3.42 5.14 -10.70
N GLY A 6 2.52 5.39 -11.66
CA GLY A 6 2.87 5.90 -12.99
C GLY A 6 3.23 4.83 -14.01
N HIS A 7 3.42 3.57 -13.58
CA HIS A 7 3.76 2.45 -14.44
C HIS A 7 2.52 1.71 -14.94
N GLU A 8 2.55 1.27 -16.19
CA GLU A 8 1.52 0.40 -16.76
C GLU A 8 1.91 -1.06 -16.55
N ILE A 9 1.18 -1.75 -15.67
CA ILE A 9 1.43 -3.15 -15.36
C ILE A 9 0.38 -4.02 -16.04
N GLY A 10 0.86 -5.03 -16.77
CA GLY A 10 0.02 -6.07 -17.35
C GLY A 10 -0.72 -6.84 -16.26
N SER A 11 -2.05 -6.88 -16.33
CA SER A 11 -2.85 -7.72 -15.45
C SER A 11 -2.63 -9.17 -15.83
N ILE A 12 -2.13 -9.99 -14.91
CA ILE A 12 -2.07 -11.44 -15.11
C ILE A 12 -3.34 -12.08 -14.57
N ILE A 13 -3.85 -13.07 -15.29
CA ILE A 13 -4.91 -13.96 -14.78
C ILE A 13 -4.24 -15.26 -14.39
N VAL A 14 -4.26 -15.58 -13.09
CA VAL A 14 -3.71 -16.85 -12.60
C VAL A 14 -4.84 -17.86 -12.52
N LYS A 15 -4.90 -18.79 -13.48
CA LYS A 15 -5.91 -19.85 -13.52
C LYS A 15 -5.58 -20.97 -12.51
N ASP A 16 -4.34 -21.44 -12.50
CA ASP A 16 -3.90 -22.59 -11.68
C ASP A 16 -2.59 -22.34 -10.91
N ALA A 17 -2.31 -23.23 -9.95
CA ALA A 17 -1.08 -23.26 -9.15
C ALA A 17 -0.79 -21.95 -8.39
N SER A 18 -1.84 -21.28 -7.90
CA SER A 18 -1.76 -19.98 -7.22
C SER A 18 -0.77 -19.97 -6.05
N ASN A 19 -0.74 -21.00 -5.20
CA ASN A 19 0.19 -21.06 -4.08
C ASN A 19 1.66 -21.16 -4.54
N ARG A 20 1.95 -22.00 -5.55
CA ARG A 20 3.29 -22.12 -6.12
C ARG A 20 3.74 -20.81 -6.77
N ARG A 21 2.85 -20.14 -7.52
CA ARG A 21 3.14 -18.83 -8.12
C ARG A 21 3.33 -17.75 -7.06
N ALA A 22 2.57 -17.77 -5.98
CA ALA A 22 2.76 -16.82 -4.88
C ALA A 22 4.14 -16.97 -4.24
N MET A 23 4.60 -18.21 -4.01
CA MET A 23 5.98 -18.49 -3.57
C MET A 23 7.02 -17.97 -4.57
N GLN A 24 6.80 -18.19 -5.87
CA GLN A 24 7.70 -17.68 -6.90
C GLN A 24 7.78 -16.15 -6.89
N PHE A 25 6.64 -15.45 -6.80
CA PHE A 25 6.64 -13.99 -6.72
C PHE A 25 7.30 -13.46 -5.46
N LYS A 26 7.08 -14.10 -4.30
CA LYS A 26 7.82 -13.79 -3.07
C LYS A 26 9.33 -13.90 -3.29
N ASN A 27 9.81 -15.02 -3.83
CA ASN A 27 11.24 -15.23 -4.06
C ASN A 27 11.83 -14.22 -5.06
N ASN A 28 11.05 -13.85 -6.08
CA ASN A 28 11.45 -12.83 -7.03
C ASN A 28 11.56 -11.45 -6.37
N ILE A 29 10.62 -11.07 -5.50
CA ILE A 29 10.69 -9.81 -4.73
C ILE A 29 11.96 -9.80 -3.88
N VAL A 30 12.23 -10.88 -3.13
CA VAL A 30 13.44 -11.02 -2.32
C VAL A 30 14.69 -10.85 -3.18
N THR A 31 14.73 -11.52 -4.34
CA THR A 31 15.87 -11.44 -5.28
C THR A 31 16.08 -10.01 -5.79
N VAL A 32 15.01 -9.31 -6.15
CA VAL A 32 15.07 -7.92 -6.63
C VAL A 32 15.56 -6.98 -5.53
N LEU A 33 14.99 -7.07 -4.33
CA LEU A 33 15.36 -6.19 -3.21
C LEU A 33 16.82 -6.42 -2.76
N ARG A 34 17.31 -7.66 -2.83
CA ARG A 34 18.73 -7.97 -2.59
C ARG A 34 19.67 -7.25 -3.56
N ARG A 35 19.27 -7.05 -4.81
CA ARG A 35 20.09 -6.35 -5.83
C ARG A 35 20.28 -4.87 -5.52
N ILE A 36 19.39 -4.27 -4.71
CA ILE A 36 19.50 -2.87 -4.24
C ILE A 36 20.01 -2.77 -2.79
N GLY A 37 20.56 -3.87 -2.23
CA GLY A 37 21.24 -3.86 -0.94
C GLY A 37 20.38 -4.19 0.28
N VAL A 38 19.14 -4.65 0.10
CA VAL A 38 18.28 -5.09 1.21
C VAL A 38 18.70 -6.49 1.69
N ASN A 39 18.86 -6.68 3.00
CA ASN A 39 19.12 -8.00 3.58
C ASN A 39 17.86 -8.87 3.51
N GLU A 40 18.00 -10.16 3.22
CA GLU A 40 16.87 -11.09 3.15
C GLU A 40 16.10 -11.20 4.48
N ASN A 41 16.80 -11.11 5.61
CA ASN A 41 16.18 -11.13 6.95
C ASN A 41 15.37 -9.87 7.25
N ASP A 42 15.62 -8.79 6.51
CA ASP A 42 14.93 -7.51 6.66
C ASP A 42 13.71 -7.42 5.74
N ILE A 43 13.35 -8.50 5.01
CA ILE A 43 12.21 -8.53 4.09
C ILE A 43 11.11 -9.43 4.65
N ASP A 44 9.95 -8.85 4.89
CA ASP A 44 8.73 -9.56 5.26
C ASP A 44 7.68 -9.48 4.14
N ILE A 45 7.18 -10.65 3.73
CA ILE A 45 6.14 -10.81 2.71
C ILE A 45 5.18 -11.89 3.23
N PRO A 46 4.09 -11.49 3.90
CA PRO A 46 3.08 -12.41 4.42
C PRO A 46 2.42 -13.18 3.28
N LEU A 47 2.42 -14.51 3.36
CA LEU A 47 1.78 -15.39 2.39
C LEU A 47 0.42 -15.85 2.89
N GLU A 48 -0.57 -15.80 2.00
CA GLU A 48 -1.89 -16.37 2.27
C GLU A 48 -1.88 -17.89 2.15
N ARG A 49 -2.56 -18.58 3.08
CA ARG A 49 -2.75 -20.04 3.03
C ARG A 49 -3.47 -20.47 1.74
N VAL A 50 -4.34 -19.62 1.22
CA VAL A 50 -5.16 -19.86 0.03
C VAL A 50 -5.01 -18.70 -0.95
N ALA A 51 -3.93 -18.72 -1.75
CA ALA A 51 -3.56 -17.62 -2.64
C ALA A 51 -4.55 -17.35 -3.80
N ILE A 52 -5.52 -18.24 -4.03
CA ILE A 52 -6.58 -18.07 -5.03
C ILE A 52 -7.72 -17.16 -4.53
N LYS A 53 -7.87 -16.96 -3.21
CA LYS A 53 -8.89 -16.07 -2.66
C LYS A 53 -8.46 -14.61 -2.78
N LYS A 54 -9.42 -13.69 -2.82
CA LYS A 54 -9.14 -12.25 -2.73
C LYS A 54 -8.58 -11.93 -1.36
N ALA A 55 -7.37 -11.39 -1.33
CA ALA A 55 -6.74 -10.83 -0.14
C ALA A 55 -5.66 -9.84 -0.56
N ARG A 56 -5.32 -8.91 0.34
CA ARG A 56 -4.29 -7.89 0.12
C ARG A 56 -2.92 -8.55 0.07
N ALA A 57 -2.10 -8.17 -0.91
CA ALA A 57 -0.68 -8.50 -0.90
C ALA A 57 0.10 -7.31 -0.32
N SER A 58 1.11 -7.59 0.49
CA SER A 58 1.98 -6.56 1.04
C SER A 58 3.41 -7.07 1.18
N ALA A 59 4.35 -6.12 1.19
CA ALA A 59 5.75 -6.35 1.49
C ALA A 59 6.25 -5.22 2.39
N THR A 60 6.99 -5.59 3.42
CA THR A 60 7.69 -4.67 4.31
C THR A 60 9.17 -4.99 4.21
N TRP A 61 10.03 -3.97 4.11
CA TRP A 61 11.46 -4.18 4.16
C TRP A 61 12.21 -3.04 4.82
N TYR A 62 13.43 -3.26 5.29
CA TYR A 62 14.28 -2.22 5.87
C TYR A 62 15.48 -1.91 5.00
N LEU A 63 15.73 -0.63 4.77
CA LEU A 63 16.88 -0.15 4.00
C LEU A 63 17.35 1.19 4.55
N SER A 64 18.66 1.30 4.83
CA SER A 64 19.28 2.54 5.33
C SER A 64 18.60 3.12 6.58
N GLY A 65 18.16 2.25 7.50
CA GLY A 65 17.49 2.64 8.75
C GLY A 65 16.02 3.05 8.60
N TYR A 66 15.44 2.94 7.41
CA TYR A 66 14.05 3.27 7.16
C TYR A 66 13.21 2.03 6.92
N ARG A 67 12.00 2.02 7.48
CA ARG A 67 10.98 1.02 7.20
C ARG A 67 10.26 1.37 5.90
N MET A 68 10.32 0.46 4.94
CA MET A 68 9.61 0.54 3.67
C MET A 68 8.36 -0.33 3.72
N HIS A 69 7.30 0.10 3.06
CA HIS A 69 6.09 -0.69 2.92
C HIS A 69 5.41 -0.44 1.59
N TYR A 70 4.87 -1.51 1.01
CA TYR A 70 4.01 -1.41 -0.15
C TYR A 70 2.95 -2.50 -0.12
N SER A 71 1.71 -2.15 -0.51
CA SER A 71 0.60 -3.10 -0.58
C SER A 71 -0.29 -2.88 -1.80
N HIS A 72 -1.03 -3.92 -2.17
CA HIS A 72 -1.96 -3.90 -3.30
C HIS A 72 -3.16 -4.82 -3.06
N ASN A 73 -4.37 -4.36 -3.41
CA ASN A 73 -5.63 -5.08 -3.15
C ASN A 73 -6.70 -4.95 -4.26
N LEU A 74 -6.34 -4.55 -5.48
CA LEU A 74 -7.32 -4.31 -6.54
C LEU A 74 -7.62 -5.53 -7.42
N GLN A 75 -6.79 -6.57 -7.38
CA GLN A 75 -7.00 -7.79 -8.14
C GLN A 75 -7.99 -8.74 -7.46
N SER A 76 -8.50 -9.69 -8.24
CA SER A 76 -9.50 -10.66 -7.78
C SER A 76 -8.92 -11.74 -6.86
N LYS A 77 -7.60 -11.95 -6.89
CA LYS A 77 -6.90 -12.98 -6.13
C LYS A 77 -5.65 -12.42 -5.47
N TYR A 78 -5.28 -12.96 -4.31
CA TYR A 78 -4.04 -12.63 -3.62
C TYR A 78 -2.81 -12.84 -4.51
N VAL A 79 -2.73 -13.95 -5.24
CA VAL A 79 -1.59 -14.23 -6.13
C VAL A 79 -1.43 -13.19 -7.24
N GLU A 80 -2.55 -12.63 -7.73
CA GLU A 80 -2.55 -11.56 -8.73
C GLU A 80 -2.14 -10.24 -8.07
N ASN A 81 -2.62 -9.97 -6.85
CA ASN A 81 -2.17 -8.81 -6.07
C ASN A 81 -0.66 -8.85 -5.80
N LEU A 82 -0.13 -10.02 -5.45
CA LEU A 82 1.28 -10.22 -5.19
C LEU A 82 2.13 -10.09 -6.46
N HIS A 83 1.61 -10.49 -7.62
CA HIS A 83 2.28 -10.25 -8.89
C HIS A 83 2.43 -8.76 -9.20
N VAL A 84 1.36 -8.00 -9.01
CA VAL A 84 1.38 -6.55 -9.19
C VAL A 84 2.39 -5.90 -8.24
N LEU A 85 2.39 -6.31 -6.97
CA LEU A 85 3.37 -5.89 -5.98
C LEU A 85 4.80 -6.18 -6.45
N PHE A 86 5.06 -7.41 -6.92
CA PHE A 86 6.34 -7.80 -7.49
C PHE A 86 6.76 -6.90 -8.64
N LYS A 87 5.86 -6.64 -9.60
CA LYS A 87 6.17 -5.83 -10.78
C LYS A 87 6.48 -4.37 -10.44
N VAL A 88 5.78 -3.78 -9.47
CA VAL A 88 6.11 -2.43 -8.99
C VAL A 88 7.52 -2.40 -8.40
N ILE A 89 7.84 -3.33 -7.50
CA ILE A 89 9.16 -3.39 -6.87
C ILE A 89 10.26 -3.67 -7.90
N GLU A 90 10.00 -4.57 -8.85
CA GLU A 90 10.93 -4.89 -9.95
C GLU A 90 11.25 -3.66 -10.81
N ILE A 91 10.24 -2.92 -11.25
CA ILE A 91 10.45 -1.71 -12.07
C ILE A 91 11.24 -0.68 -11.27
N GLU A 92 10.82 -0.37 -10.05
CA GLU A 92 11.45 0.67 -9.23
C GLU A 92 12.88 0.32 -8.82
N ALA A 93 13.14 -0.94 -8.46
CA ALA A 93 14.49 -1.40 -8.16
C ALA A 93 15.38 -1.40 -9.41
N ASN A 94 14.85 -1.78 -10.59
CA ASN A 94 15.62 -1.72 -11.82
C ASN A 94 15.96 -0.28 -12.22
N LEU A 95 15.09 0.71 -11.94
CA LEU A 95 15.41 2.13 -12.14
C LEU A 95 16.56 2.61 -11.24
N VAL A 96 16.65 2.07 -10.02
CA VAL A 96 17.79 2.33 -9.12
C VAL A 96 19.06 1.67 -9.66
N ILE A 97 18.97 0.41 -10.10
CA ILE A 97 20.11 -0.34 -10.65
C ILE A 97 20.64 0.28 -11.95
N SER A 98 19.75 0.84 -12.78
CA SER A 98 20.13 1.55 -14.01
C SER A 98 20.55 3.01 -13.78
N GLU A 99 20.70 3.43 -12.52
CA GLU A 99 21.06 4.79 -12.11
C GLU A 99 20.12 5.89 -12.65
N THR A 100 18.96 5.50 -13.17
CA THR A 100 17.93 6.42 -13.68
C THR A 100 17.17 7.08 -12.53
N LYS A 101 17.12 6.40 -11.39
CA LYS A 101 16.52 6.87 -10.14
C LYS A 101 17.53 6.71 -9.02
N SER A 102 17.64 7.70 -8.14
CA SER A 102 18.53 7.59 -6.99
C SER A 102 17.97 6.63 -5.94
N LEU A 103 18.86 6.01 -5.15
CA LEU A 103 18.44 5.20 -4.00
C LEU A 103 17.64 6.02 -2.99
N HIS A 104 17.96 7.31 -2.84
CA HIS A 104 17.24 8.23 -1.98
C HIS A 104 15.78 8.42 -2.43
N ASP A 105 15.55 8.58 -3.74
CA ASP A 105 14.19 8.73 -4.28
C ASP A 105 13.38 7.45 -4.10
N PHE A 106 14.01 6.29 -4.28
CA PHE A 106 13.39 4.99 -3.98
C PHE A 106 12.99 4.90 -2.50
N ILE A 107 13.89 5.26 -1.58
CA ILE A 107 13.62 5.31 -0.15
C ILE A 107 12.46 6.26 0.14
N SER A 108 12.49 7.49 -0.39
CA SER A 108 11.45 8.50 -0.14
C SER A 108 10.06 8.05 -0.63
N GLU A 109 9.99 7.22 -1.66
CA GLU A 109 8.72 6.78 -2.23
C GLU A 109 8.10 5.56 -1.54
N PHE A 110 8.91 4.73 -0.90
CA PHE A 110 8.48 3.51 -0.23
C PHE A 110 8.54 3.61 1.29
N LYS A 111 9.21 4.63 1.84
CA LYS A 111 9.29 4.86 3.27
C LYS A 111 7.89 5.05 3.81
N GLU A 112 7.55 4.22 4.79
CA GLU A 112 6.41 4.43 5.65
C GLU A 112 6.91 5.19 6.88
N ASP A 113 6.24 6.28 7.26
CA ASP A 113 6.52 6.91 8.55
C ASP A 113 6.30 5.87 9.66
N SER A 114 7.16 5.86 10.67
CA SER A 114 7.11 4.90 11.78
C SER A 114 5.81 4.95 12.58
N ASP A 115 5.05 6.04 12.47
CA ASP A 115 3.77 6.27 13.14
C ASP A 115 2.55 6.00 12.24
N VAL A 116 2.72 5.46 11.03
CA VAL A 116 1.61 5.27 10.09
C VAL A 116 0.51 4.36 10.64
N ASP A 117 0.84 3.30 11.37
CA ASP A 117 -0.18 2.44 11.97
C ASP A 117 -0.96 3.15 13.07
N ASN A 118 -0.32 4.03 13.84
CA ASN A 118 -1.02 4.88 14.81
C ASN A 118 -1.90 5.91 14.09
N LYS A 119 -1.37 6.59 13.06
CA LYS A 119 -2.14 7.52 12.21
C LYS A 119 -3.35 6.84 11.56
N ARG A 120 -3.25 5.56 11.20
CA ARG A 120 -4.33 4.75 10.64
C ARG A 120 -5.41 4.41 11.67
N LYS A 121 -5.02 4.11 12.90
CA LYS A 121 -5.97 3.91 14.02
C LYS A 121 -6.66 5.21 14.37
N GLU A 122 -5.89 6.29 14.59
CA GLU A 122 -6.41 7.63 14.85
C GLU A 122 -7.35 8.12 13.73
N ALA A 123 -7.04 7.81 12.46
CA ALA A 123 -7.93 8.15 11.36
C ALA A 123 -9.25 7.37 11.40
N ARG A 124 -9.24 6.08 11.78
CA ARG A 124 -10.45 5.28 11.97
C ARG A 124 -11.27 5.78 13.15
N GLU A 125 -10.62 6.08 14.28
CA GLU A 125 -11.24 6.72 15.44
C GLU A 125 -11.86 8.07 15.07
N PHE A 126 -11.18 8.88 14.26
CA PHE A 126 -11.70 10.17 13.78
C PHE A 126 -13.00 10.02 12.97
N PHE A 127 -13.14 8.94 12.22
CA PHE A 127 -14.38 8.58 11.53
C PHE A 127 -15.35 7.78 12.42
N GLY A 128 -15.04 7.51 13.68
CA GLY A 128 -15.83 6.66 14.57
C GLY A 128 -16.00 5.23 14.02
N CYS A 129 -14.99 4.72 13.33
CA CYS A 129 -14.91 3.34 12.87
C CYS A 129 -14.08 2.48 13.84
N GLU A 130 -14.34 1.18 13.84
CA GLU A 130 -13.47 0.20 14.50
C GLU A 130 -12.05 0.24 13.89
N HIS A 131 -11.04 -0.12 14.68
CA HIS A 131 -9.62 -0.05 14.28
C HIS A 131 -9.26 -1.02 13.15
N ASP A 132 -10.08 -2.04 12.93
CA ASP A 132 -9.93 -3.05 11.88
C ASP A 132 -10.88 -2.85 10.70
N GLU A 133 -11.59 -1.71 10.62
CA GLU A 133 -12.44 -1.39 9.48
C GLU A 133 -11.60 -1.32 8.19
N THR A 134 -12.00 -2.10 7.19
CA THR A 134 -11.31 -2.21 5.90
C THR A 134 -12.18 -1.81 4.72
N ASP A 135 -13.48 -1.58 4.94
CA ASP A 135 -14.40 -1.11 3.91
C ASP A 135 -14.21 0.39 3.66
N PHE A 136 -13.50 0.70 2.58
CA PHE A 136 -13.26 2.08 2.18
C PHE A 136 -14.54 2.81 1.76
N GLU A 137 -15.59 2.12 1.32
CA GLU A 137 -16.87 2.77 0.99
C GLU A 137 -17.57 3.30 2.25
N VAL A 138 -17.53 2.54 3.35
CA VAL A 138 -18.01 2.96 4.67
C VAL A 138 -17.26 4.21 5.12
N ILE A 139 -15.92 4.20 5.07
CA ILE A 139 -15.08 5.35 5.42
C ILE A 139 -15.40 6.56 4.54
N ASN A 140 -15.55 6.36 3.23
CA ASN A 140 -15.85 7.42 2.28
C ASN A 140 -17.23 8.06 2.50
N LYS A 141 -18.23 7.26 2.91
CA LYS A 141 -19.56 7.76 3.27
C LYS A 141 -19.48 8.67 4.51
N LYS A 142 -18.75 8.24 5.55
CA LYS A 142 -18.53 9.04 6.75
C LYS A 142 -17.75 10.32 6.48
N TYR A 143 -16.71 10.25 5.66
CA TYR A 143 -16.00 11.44 5.18
C TYR A 143 -16.93 12.45 4.52
N LYS A 144 -17.79 12.02 3.59
CA LYS A 144 -18.73 12.92 2.91
C LYS A 144 -19.74 13.57 3.86
N ALA A 145 -20.17 12.85 4.91
CA ALA A 145 -21.05 13.40 5.94
C ALA A 145 -20.33 14.48 6.75
N MET A 146 -19.16 14.16 7.32
CA MET A 146 -18.36 15.11 8.11
C MET A 146 -17.87 16.30 7.27
N ALA A 147 -17.58 16.09 5.98
CA ALA A 147 -17.15 17.15 5.07
C ALA A 147 -18.24 18.21 4.88
N LYS A 148 -19.52 17.81 4.83
CA LYS A 148 -20.65 18.75 4.73
C LYS A 148 -20.83 19.58 5.99
N GLU A 149 -20.46 19.04 7.15
CA GLU A 149 -20.61 19.73 8.44
C GLU A 149 -19.43 20.67 8.71
N LEU A 150 -18.21 20.19 8.44
CA LEU A 150 -16.96 20.88 8.78
C LEU A 150 -16.46 21.81 7.67
N HIS A 151 -17.12 21.89 6.52
CA HIS A 151 -16.66 22.72 5.41
C HIS A 151 -16.52 24.18 5.84
N PRO A 152 -15.41 24.89 5.51
CA PRO A 152 -15.20 26.27 5.91
C PRO A 152 -16.32 27.24 5.50
N ASP A 153 -17.02 26.93 4.40
CA ASP A 153 -18.14 27.75 3.90
C ASP A 153 -19.47 27.50 4.64
N MET A 154 -19.50 26.59 5.62
CA MET A 154 -20.69 26.31 6.43
C MET A 154 -20.71 27.18 7.69
N PRO A 155 -21.91 27.50 8.23
CA PRO A 155 -22.04 28.35 9.41
C PRO A 155 -21.31 27.83 10.67
N ALA A 156 -21.16 26.50 10.78
CA ALA A 156 -20.42 25.82 11.85
C ALA A 156 -19.09 25.21 11.34
N GLY A 157 -18.61 25.69 10.20
CA GLY A 157 -17.40 25.21 9.55
C GLY A 157 -16.16 25.39 10.41
N ASP A 158 -15.23 24.43 10.29
CA ASP A 158 -13.97 24.45 11.03
C ASP A 158 -12.85 24.00 10.09
N ALA A 159 -12.07 24.99 9.62
CA ALA A 159 -11.00 24.76 8.65
C ALA A 159 -9.88 23.84 9.19
N GLU A 160 -9.59 23.87 10.49
CA GLU A 160 -8.59 23.00 11.09
C GLU A 160 -9.08 21.55 11.14
N ARG A 161 -10.34 21.35 11.55
CA ARG A 161 -10.96 20.02 11.56
C ARG A 161 -11.17 19.48 10.16
N PHE A 162 -11.49 20.34 9.18
CA PHE A 162 -11.58 19.95 7.77
C PHE A 162 -10.21 19.52 7.21
N LYS A 163 -9.12 20.19 7.62
CA LYS A 163 -7.76 19.75 7.28
C LYS A 163 -7.44 18.38 7.88
N LYS A 164 -7.78 18.14 9.16
CA LYS A 164 -7.63 16.83 9.81
C LYS A 164 -8.46 15.74 9.11
N LEU A 165 -9.70 16.04 8.74
CA LEU A 165 -10.59 15.18 7.97
C LEU A 165 -9.95 14.72 6.65
N ASN A 166 -9.36 15.66 5.89
CA ASN A 166 -8.68 15.35 4.64
C ASN A 166 -7.42 14.50 4.84
N ILE A 167 -6.63 14.77 5.88
CA ILE A 167 -5.45 13.97 6.22
C ILE A 167 -5.87 12.54 6.58
N ALA A 168 -6.86 12.37 7.47
CA ALA A 168 -7.38 11.07 7.88
C ALA A 168 -7.91 10.26 6.69
N HIS A 169 -8.71 10.88 5.82
CA HIS A 169 -9.22 10.23 4.61
C HIS A 169 -8.10 9.80 3.67
N LYS A 170 -7.11 10.66 3.44
CA LYS A 170 -5.95 10.36 2.59
C LYS A 170 -5.09 9.23 3.15
N THR A 171 -4.90 9.18 4.47
CA THR A 171 -4.17 8.11 5.16
C THR A 171 -4.85 6.76 4.95
N LEU A 172 -6.17 6.67 5.16
CA LEU A 172 -6.91 5.41 4.99
C LEU A 172 -7.08 5.04 3.51
N LYS A 173 -7.24 6.02 2.62
CA LYS A 173 -7.29 5.77 1.18
C LYS A 173 -6.01 5.10 0.69
N ARG A 174 -4.84 5.60 1.09
CA ARG A 174 -3.55 5.02 0.74
C ARG A 174 -3.36 3.58 1.23
N GLU A 175 -4.02 3.22 2.34
CA GLU A 175 -3.98 1.87 2.90
C GLU A 175 -4.95 0.93 2.20
N LEU A 176 -6.19 1.39 1.94
CA LEU A 176 -7.30 0.52 1.58
C LEU A 176 -7.57 0.44 0.07
N THR A 177 -7.05 1.36 -0.74
CA THR A 177 -7.22 1.41 -2.21
C THR A 177 -5.90 1.36 -2.94
#